data_AF-A0A7V2GE58-F1
#
_entry.id   AF-A0A7V2GE58-F1
#
_cell.length_a   1.000
_cell.length_b   1.000
_cell.length_c   1.000
_cell.angle_alpha   90.00
_cell.angle_beta   90.00
_cell.angle_gamma   90.00
#
_symmetry.space_group_name_H-M   'P 1'
#
loop_
_entity.id
_entity.type
_entity.pdbx_description
1 polymer ?
#
loop_
_entity_poly.entity_id
_entity_poly.type
_entity_poly.pdbx_seq_one_letter_code
_entity_poly.pdbx_strand_id
1 'polypeptide(L)'
;MYVERIYPLMDAQDAKRPMAWAHEDTTSYSVVESVLEKRLEDVVTILNSDSHDKSRIYEDILSMVEGILIKIAMRRSNNIKSAAASFLGINRNTLHNKIEKLGITIEKV
;
A
#
# COMPACT_ATOMS: atom_id res chain seq x y z
N MET A 1 -10.49 -3.56 -31.71
CA MET A 1 -11.83 -2.95 -31.56
C MET A 1 -11.68 -1.72 -30.69
N TYR A 2 -12.21 -0.59 -31.17
CA TYR A 2 -12.06 0.75 -30.63
C TYR A 2 -12.73 0.90 -29.26
N VAL A 3 -12.09 1.63 -28.35
CA VAL A 3 -12.79 2.41 -27.32
C VAL A 3 -12.48 3.88 -27.59
N GLU A 4 -13.51 4.63 -27.95
CA GLU A 4 -13.46 6.06 -28.23
C GLU A 4 -13.07 6.82 -26.96
N ARG A 5 -11.92 7.49 -26.99
CA ARG A 5 -11.66 8.62 -26.09
C ARG A 5 -12.51 9.79 -26.59
N ILE A 6 -13.56 10.10 -25.85
CA ILE A 6 -14.34 11.33 -26.04
C ILE A 6 -13.44 12.49 -25.63
N TYR A 7 -12.78 13.11 -26.62
CA TYR A 7 -12.27 14.46 -26.50
C TYR A 7 -13.41 15.40 -26.94
N PRO A 8 -13.82 16.40 -26.13
CA PRO A 8 -14.72 17.43 -26.63
C PRO A 8 -14.05 18.18 -27.78
N LEU A 9 -14.78 18.33 -28.89
CA LEU A 9 -14.37 19.11 -30.08
C LEU A 9 -14.07 20.56 -29.64
N MET A 10 -12.80 20.95 -29.75
CA MET A 10 -12.31 22.29 -29.45
C MET A 10 -12.62 23.24 -30.62
N ASP A 11 -13.25 24.39 -30.34
CA ASP A 11 -13.42 25.48 -31.30
C ASP A 11 -12.09 26.21 -31.56
N ALA A 12 -11.83 26.51 -32.84
CA ALA A 12 -10.55 26.99 -33.37
C ALA A 12 -10.11 28.41 -32.94
N GLN A 13 -10.76 29.02 -31.94
CA GLN A 13 -10.44 30.38 -31.47
C GLN A 13 -9.83 30.46 -30.07
N ASP A 14 -9.60 29.34 -29.37
CA ASP A 14 -8.93 29.35 -28.04
C ASP A 14 -7.43 29.00 -28.11
N ALA A 15 -6.73 29.45 -29.16
CA ALA A 15 -5.30 29.18 -29.37
C ALA A 15 -4.36 30.05 -28.49
N LYS A 16 -4.85 30.64 -27.40
CA LYS A 16 -4.05 31.53 -26.52
C LYS A 16 -4.21 31.27 -25.01
N ARG A 17 -4.74 30.12 -24.59
CA ARG A 17 -4.64 29.69 -23.19
C ARG A 17 -3.55 28.65 -23.01
N PRO A 18 -2.42 28.96 -22.35
CA PRO A 18 -1.60 27.92 -21.76
C PRO A 18 -2.33 27.42 -20.51
N MET A 19 -2.95 26.24 -20.54
CA MET A 19 -3.42 25.58 -19.32
C MET A 19 -3.15 24.07 -19.41
N ALA A 20 -2.07 23.60 -18.77
CA ALA A 20 -1.96 23.42 -17.32
C ALA A 20 -2.90 22.33 -16.82
N TRP A 21 -2.51 21.08 -17.05
CA TRP A 21 -3.01 19.94 -16.26
C TRP A 21 -1.89 18.92 -15.99
N ALA A 22 -0.66 19.38 -15.79
CA ALA A 22 0.29 18.62 -14.99
C ALA A 22 0.13 19.11 -13.55
N HIS A 23 -0.94 18.67 -12.87
CA HIS A 23 -1.03 18.88 -11.43
C HIS A 23 0.06 18.03 -10.78
N GLU A 24 1.02 18.71 -10.18
CA GLU A 24 2.09 18.16 -9.35
C GLU A 24 1.50 17.50 -8.10
N ASP A 25 1.08 16.23 -8.18
CA ASP A 25 0.81 15.39 -7.01
C ASP A 25 2.09 14.74 -6.46
N THR A 26 3.27 15.33 -6.74
CA THR A 26 4.59 14.74 -6.47
C THR A 26 5.07 14.93 -5.02
N THR A 27 4.43 15.79 -4.21
CA THR A 27 5.03 16.27 -2.95
C THR A 27 4.62 15.51 -1.69
N SER A 28 3.46 14.84 -1.65
CA SER A 28 3.03 14.11 -0.43
C SER A 28 3.46 12.65 -0.40
N TYR A 29 3.36 11.95 -1.54
CA TYR A 29 3.74 10.54 -1.61
C TYR A 29 5.25 10.34 -1.44
N SER A 30 6.06 11.18 -2.09
CA SER A 30 7.53 11.13 -2.01
C SER A 30 8.05 11.34 -0.59
N VAL A 31 7.44 12.25 0.18
CA VAL A 31 7.80 12.47 1.58
C VAL A 31 7.48 11.24 2.44
N VAL A 32 6.33 10.62 2.25
CA VAL A 32 5.96 9.38 2.96
C VAL A 32 6.91 8.24 2.57
N GLU A 33 7.22 8.12 1.29
CA GLU A 33 8.16 7.13 0.76
C GLU A 33 9.55 7.28 1.38
N SER A 34 10.11 8.50 1.41
CA SER A 34 11.40 8.75 2.05
C SER A 34 11.41 8.47 3.56
N VAL A 35 10.29 8.69 4.25
CA VAL A 35 10.16 8.33 5.68
C VAL A 35 10.14 6.82 5.85
N LEU A 36 9.38 6.11 5.00
CA LEU A 36 9.32 4.64 5.03
C LEU A 36 10.67 4.03 4.70
N GLU A 37 11.37 4.53 3.68
CA GLU A 37 12.70 4.06 3.27
C GLU A 37 13.69 4.08 4.43
N LYS A 38 13.83 5.23 5.11
CA LYS A 38 14.71 5.36 6.28
C LYS A 38 14.36 4.40 7.40
N ARG A 39 13.06 4.21 7.68
CA ARG A 39 12.60 3.30 8.73
C ARG A 39 12.81 1.84 8.36
N LEU A 40 12.67 1.50 7.08
CA LEU A 40 12.88 0.15 6.59
C LEU A 40 14.37 -0.21 6.55
N GLU A 41 15.25 0.75 6.24
CA GLU A 41 16.71 0.58 6.30
C GLU A 41 17.19 0.17 7.70
N ASP A 42 16.65 0.80 8.75
CA ASP A 42 16.91 0.43 10.13
C ASP A 42 16.48 -1.04 10.40
N VAL A 43 15.27 -1.41 9.96
CA VAL A 43 14.72 -2.78 10.13
C VAL A 43 15.57 -3.81 9.39
N VAL A 44 15.94 -3.53 8.14
CA VAL A 44 16.79 -4.40 7.31
C VAL A 44 18.13 -4.64 8.00
N THR A 45 18.76 -3.58 8.53
CA THR A 45 20.05 -3.67 9.20
C THR A 45 19.98 -4.56 10.44
N ILE A 46 18.92 -4.43 11.25
CA ILE A 46 18.69 -5.26 12.43
C ILE A 46 18.50 -6.72 12.03
N LEU A 47 17.63 -7.01 11.05
CA LEU A 47 17.33 -8.38 10.63
C LEU A 47 18.52 -9.06 9.93
N ASN A 48 19.37 -8.30 9.23
CA ASN A 48 20.55 -8.83 8.55
C ASN A 48 21.68 -9.20 9.53
N SER A 49 21.66 -8.66 10.75
CA SER A 49 22.71 -8.94 11.75
C SER A 49 22.67 -10.36 12.34
N ASP A 50 21.62 -11.12 12.06
CA ASP A 50 21.30 -12.38 12.75
C ASP A 50 21.49 -13.66 11.89
N SER A 51 21.91 -13.56 10.62
CA SER A 51 21.88 -14.72 9.69
C SER A 51 23.24 -15.16 9.16
N HIS A 52 23.76 -16.24 9.73
CA HIS A 52 24.85 -17.08 9.17
C HIS A 52 24.36 -18.07 8.10
N ASP A 53 23.05 -18.12 7.81
CA ASP A 53 22.40 -19.02 6.86
C ASP A 53 21.39 -18.24 5.99
N LYS A 54 21.37 -18.56 4.68
CA LYS A 54 20.51 -18.03 3.59
C LYS A 54 19.55 -16.90 4.02
N SER A 55 19.97 -15.65 3.80
CA SER A 55 19.18 -14.46 4.11
C SER A 55 17.74 -14.56 3.58
N ARG A 56 16.76 -14.59 4.50
CA ARG A 56 15.31 -14.60 4.23
C ARG A 56 14.67 -13.22 4.39
N ILE A 57 15.51 -12.18 4.40
CA ILE A 57 15.12 -10.80 4.74
C ILE A 57 13.93 -10.27 3.95
N TYR A 58 13.81 -10.66 2.67
CA TYR A 58 12.67 -10.32 1.84
C TYR A 58 11.36 -10.91 2.38
N GLU A 59 11.34 -12.21 2.71
CA GLU A 59 10.17 -12.89 3.27
C GLU A 59 9.81 -12.34 4.65
N ASP A 60 10.83 -12.03 5.46
CA ASP A 60 10.65 -11.50 6.82
C ASP A 60 10.03 -10.10 6.80
N ILE A 61 10.58 -9.19 5.98
CA ILE A 61 10.05 -7.83 5.84
C ILE A 61 8.64 -7.87 5.25
N LEU A 62 8.41 -8.66 4.21
CA LEU A 62 7.11 -8.77 3.58
C LEU A 62 6.06 -9.25 4.58
N SER A 63 6.39 -10.29 5.36
CA SER A 63 5.50 -10.84 6.40
C SER A 63 5.23 -9.82 7.51
N MET A 64 6.25 -9.05 7.90
CA MET A 64 6.12 -8.01 8.93
C MET A 64 5.20 -6.87 8.47
N VAL A 65 5.45 -6.30 7.28
CA VAL A 65 4.66 -5.19 6.73
C VAL A 65 3.22 -5.64 6.50
N GLU A 66 3.03 -6.82 5.93
CA GLU A 66 1.71 -7.39 5.70
C GLU A 66 0.94 -7.58 7.02
N GLY A 67 1.60 -8.11 8.05
CA GLY A 67 1.01 -8.27 9.38
C GLY A 67 0.61 -6.94 10.03
N ILE A 68 1.43 -5.90 9.89
CA ILE A 68 1.13 -4.55 10.38
C ILE A 68 -0.13 -3.99 9.69
N LEU A 69 -0.20 -4.09 8.35
CA LEU A 69 -1.35 -3.62 7.57
C LEU A 69 -2.64 -4.32 7.99
N ILE A 70 -2.60 -5.64 8.15
CA ILE A 70 -3.74 -6.43 8.61
C ILE A 70 -4.18 -5.99 10.01
N LYS A 71 -3.26 -5.81 10.96
CA LYS A 71 -3.59 -5.33 12.31
C LYS A 71 -4.22 -3.92 12.29
N ILE A 72 -3.73 -3.02 11.43
CA ILE A 72 -4.33 -1.69 11.26
C ILE A 72 -5.76 -1.80 10.71
N ALA A 73 -5.95 -2.60 9.67
CA ALA A 73 -7.27 -2.80 9.06
C ALA A 73 -8.29 -3.40 10.02
N MET A 74 -7.88 -4.40 10.81
CA MET A 74 -8.73 -5.02 11.84
C MET A 74 -9.14 -4.00 12.91
N ARG A 75 -8.20 -3.20 13.43
CA ARG A 75 -8.51 -2.14 14.40
C ARG A 75 -9.46 -1.07 13.83
N ARG A 76 -9.21 -0.61 12.60
CA ARG A 76 -10.08 0.36 11.88
C ARG A 76 -11.49 -0.18 11.63
N SER A 77 -11.62 -1.50 11.55
CA SER A 77 -12.87 -2.19 11.20
C SER A 77 -13.56 -2.83 12.40
N ASN A 78 -13.19 -2.44 13.63
CA ASN A 78 -13.75 -2.98 14.86
C ASN A 78 -13.68 -4.52 14.91
N ASN A 79 -12.59 -5.08 14.38
CA ASN A 79 -12.33 -6.51 14.24
C ASN A 79 -13.31 -7.29 13.35
N ILE A 80 -14.05 -6.60 12.47
CA ILE A 80 -14.92 -7.22 11.47
C ILE A 80 -14.12 -7.54 10.21
N LYS A 81 -13.97 -8.83 9.89
CA LYS A 81 -13.14 -9.32 8.76
C LYS A 81 -13.60 -8.81 7.40
N SER A 82 -14.92 -8.72 7.15
CA SER A 82 -15.45 -8.22 5.87
C SER A 82 -15.10 -6.74 5.66
N ALA A 83 -15.31 -5.92 6.69
CA ALA A 83 -14.98 -4.49 6.65
C ALA A 83 -13.46 -4.27 6.54
N ALA A 84 -12.63 -5.06 7.22
CA ALA A 84 -11.17 -4.98 7.10
C ALA A 84 -10.68 -5.37 5.70
N ALA A 85 -11.29 -6.39 5.10
CA ALA A 85 -10.97 -6.80 3.74
C ALA A 85 -11.35 -5.71 2.72
N SER A 86 -12.53 -5.10 2.90
CA SER A 86 -12.95 -3.94 2.10
C SER A 86 -12.01 -2.74 2.30
N PHE A 87 -11.57 -2.46 3.52
CA PHE A 87 -10.61 -1.39 3.82
C PHE A 87 -9.26 -1.60 3.11
N LEU A 88 -8.78 -2.84 3.05
CA LEU A 88 -7.54 -3.19 2.35
C LEU A 88 -7.72 -3.38 0.83
N GLY A 89 -8.96 -3.40 0.34
CA GLY A 89 -9.24 -3.68 -1.07
C GLY A 89 -8.92 -5.11 -1.51
N ILE A 90 -8.95 -6.08 -0.59
CA ILE A 90 -8.69 -7.50 -0.88
C ILE A 90 -9.92 -8.36 -0.61
N ASN A 91 -9.92 -9.58 -1.16
CA ASN A 91 -10.98 -10.55 -0.86
C ASN A 91 -10.94 -10.96 0.62
N ARG A 92 -12.11 -11.10 1.26
CA ARG A 92 -12.23 -11.57 2.65
C ARG A 92 -11.53 -12.92 2.90
N ASN A 93 -11.63 -13.86 1.96
CA ASN A 93 -10.98 -15.17 2.06
C ASN A 93 -9.46 -15.02 2.00
N THR A 94 -8.95 -14.13 1.16
CA THR A 94 -7.52 -13.80 1.12
C THR A 94 -7.05 -13.20 2.44
N LEU A 95 -7.80 -12.25 3.02
CA LEU A 95 -7.49 -11.71 4.34
C LEU A 95 -7.47 -12.80 5.41
N HIS A 96 -8.47 -13.69 5.40
CA HIS A 96 -8.54 -14.79 6.36
C HIS A 96 -7.33 -15.72 6.27
N ASN A 97 -6.97 -16.16 5.07
CA ASN A 97 -5.81 -17.03 4.85
C ASN A 97 -4.51 -16.34 5.28
N LYS A 98 -4.38 -15.03 5.05
CA LYS A 98 -3.21 -14.24 5.48
C LYS A 98 -3.12 -14.13 7.01
N ILE A 99 -4.24 -13.91 7.70
CA ILE A 99 -4.30 -13.91 9.17
C ILE A 99 -3.84 -15.25 9.74
N GLU A 100 -4.30 -16.36 9.17
CA GLU A 100 -3.92 -17.70 9.62
C GLU A 100 -2.45 -18.01 9.32
N LYS A 101 -1.99 -17.74 8.10
CA LYS A 101 -0.61 -17.98 7.67
C LYS A 101 0.41 -17.19 8.51
N LEU A 102 0.08 -15.96 8.86
CA LEU A 102 0.94 -15.07 9.64
C LEU A 102 0.73 -15.19 11.16
N GLY A 103 -0.18 -16.05 11.62
CA GLY A 103 -0.45 -16.26 13.05
C GLY A 103 -0.92 -15.00 13.79
N ILE A 104 -1.65 -14.10 13.12
CA ILE A 104 -1.97 -12.78 13.68
C ILE A 104 -3.07 -12.92 14.74
N THR A 105 -2.70 -12.65 16.01
CA THR A 105 -3.68 -12.47 17.08
C THR A 105 -4.34 -11.10 16.97
N ILE A 106 -5.66 -11.09 16.85
CA ILE A 106 -6.46 -9.87 16.82
C ILE A 106 -6.86 -9.55 18.25
N GLU A 107 -6.22 -8.55 18.84
CA GLU A 107 -6.58 -8.06 20.16
C GLU A 107 -7.96 -7.38 20.11
N LYS A 108 -8.84 -7.77 21.02
CA LYS A 108 -10.13 -7.09 21.21
C LYS A 108 -9.86 -5.81 22.00
N VAL A 109 -10.16 -4.67 21.39
CA VAL A 109 -10.30 -3.39 22.08
C VAL A 109 -11.59 -3.42 22.90
#